data_AF-E6PFE9-F1
#
_entry.id   AF-E6PFE9-F1
#
_cell.length_a   1.000
_cell.length_b   1.000
_cell.length_c   1.000
_cell.angle_alpha   90.00
_cell.angle_beta   90.00
_cell.angle_gamma   90.00
#
_symmetry.space_group_name_H-M   'P 1'
#
loop_
_entity.id
_entity.type
_entity.pdbx_description
1 polymer ?
#
loop_
_entity_poly.entity_id
_entity_poly.type
_entity_poly.pdbx_seq_one_letter_code
_entity_poly.pdbx_strand_id
1 'polypeptide(L)'
;MESSDRPPEQPAKKKPKGLAALLVAAGGLIAKFKGLLLLFVHVPMLLGSLSFLATLWLYGLTLGWRFGIILALVLLAHELGHVVAFRSYGLAVRAPVFLPFIGALTPGARPANAEDGAYIALAGPLAGMGLAAACLTMGLATHDPFWMLAANISALLNLFNMAPVLPLDGGSIIRAVWPPIVVIALPIFIIVAILAQLPLLPIALIALFSVFWLFGSWRSALASTVDGIETPARIRIGLAYAGTLLGLLFIEARIHLPALASLHR
;
A
#
# COMPACT_ATOMS: atom_id res chain seq x y z
N MET A 1 -53.16 -42.65 57.31
CA MET A 1 -53.26 -41.27 56.82
C MET A 1 -52.31 -40.44 57.65
N GLU A 2 -51.20 -39.98 57.08
CA GLU A 2 -50.63 -38.65 57.34
C GLU A 2 -49.59 -38.43 56.23
N SER A 3 -49.75 -37.31 55.53
CA SER A 3 -49.14 -36.99 54.25
C SER A 3 -47.71 -36.48 54.35
N SER A 4 -46.98 -36.72 53.26
CA SER A 4 -45.82 -35.97 52.76
C SER A 4 -45.75 -34.51 53.22
N ASP A 5 -44.57 -34.08 53.70
CA ASP A 5 -43.97 -32.81 53.26
C ASP A 5 -42.48 -32.74 53.64
N ARG A 6 -41.62 -33.16 52.70
CA ARG A 6 -40.25 -32.65 52.64
C ARG A 6 -40.17 -31.68 51.45
N PRO A 7 -39.62 -30.47 51.63
CA PRO A 7 -39.50 -29.53 50.52
C PRO A 7 -38.57 -30.11 49.44
N PRO A 8 -38.81 -29.82 48.15
CA PRO A 8 -37.97 -30.33 47.09
C PRO A 8 -36.56 -29.75 47.23
N GLU A 9 -35.57 -30.65 47.30
CA GLU A 9 -34.16 -30.31 47.37
C GLU A 9 -33.77 -29.54 46.10
N GLN A 10 -33.42 -28.25 46.26
CA GLN A 10 -33.04 -27.41 45.13
C GLN A 10 -31.75 -27.96 44.49
N PRO A 11 -31.70 -28.17 43.17
CA PRO A 11 -30.51 -28.75 42.55
C PRO A 11 -29.34 -27.79 42.71
N ALA A 12 -28.30 -28.24 43.43
CA ALA A 12 -27.07 -27.47 43.64
C ALA A 12 -26.46 -27.09 42.28
N LYS A 13 -26.36 -25.78 42.02
CA LYS A 13 -25.74 -25.22 40.81
C LYS A 13 -24.32 -25.79 40.66
N LYS A 14 -24.15 -26.76 39.76
CA LYS A 14 -22.86 -27.39 39.48
C LYS A 14 -21.88 -26.34 38.98
N LYS A 15 -20.83 -26.07 39.77
CA LYS A 15 -19.73 -25.19 39.39
C LYS A 15 -19.00 -25.79 38.17
N PRO A 16 -18.74 -25.00 37.10
CA PRO A 16 -18.05 -25.49 35.92
C PRO A 16 -16.62 -25.93 36.31
N LYS A 17 -16.23 -27.17 35.98
CA LYS A 17 -14.89 -27.69 36.26
C LYS A 17 -13.90 -27.27 35.17
N GLY A 18 -12.69 -26.90 35.61
CA GLY A 18 -11.46 -26.77 34.81
C GLY A 18 -11.57 -25.91 33.57
N LEU A 19 -11.86 -26.55 32.43
CA LEU A 19 -11.89 -25.91 31.11
C LEU A 19 -13.06 -24.92 30.95
N ALA A 20 -14.23 -25.24 31.50
CA ALA A 20 -15.38 -24.35 31.42
C ALA A 20 -15.22 -23.12 32.33
N ALA A 21 -14.55 -23.25 33.49
CA ALA A 21 -14.21 -22.10 34.33
C ALA A 21 -13.15 -21.21 33.67
N LEU A 22 -12.19 -21.80 32.96
CA LEU A 22 -11.18 -21.06 32.20
C LEU A 22 -11.80 -20.27 31.04
N LEU A 23 -12.73 -20.87 30.29
CA LEU A 23 -13.44 -20.22 29.20
C LEU A 23 -14.38 -19.10 29.70
N VAL A 24 -15.05 -19.30 30.84
CA VAL A 24 -15.87 -18.27 31.48
C VAL A 24 -15.01 -17.13 32.03
N ALA A 25 -13.85 -17.42 32.62
CA ALA A 25 -12.91 -16.41 33.10
C ALA A 25 -12.28 -15.61 31.93
N ALA A 26 -11.89 -16.29 30.85
CA ALA A 26 -11.38 -15.66 29.64
C ALA A 26 -12.45 -14.81 28.93
N GLY A 27 -13.68 -15.32 28.81
CA GLY A 27 -14.82 -14.58 28.28
C GLY A 27 -15.19 -13.37 29.14
N GLY A 28 -15.11 -13.50 30.46
CA GLY A 28 -15.30 -12.40 31.42
C GLY A 28 -14.21 -11.33 31.31
N LEU A 29 -12.94 -11.72 31.08
CA LEU A 29 -11.84 -10.79 30.85
C LEU A 29 -12.02 -10.01 29.52
N ILE A 30 -12.38 -10.71 28.44
CA ILE A 30 -12.63 -10.11 27.13
C ILE A 30 -13.83 -9.16 27.19
N ALA A 31 -14.90 -9.53 27.88
CA ALA A 31 -16.07 -8.65 28.08
C ALA A 31 -15.70 -7.40 28.91
N LYS A 32 -14.88 -7.55 29.95
CA LYS A 32 -14.43 -6.45 30.82
C LYS A 32 -13.53 -5.45 30.10
N PHE A 33 -12.74 -5.90 29.10
CA PHE A 33 -11.85 -5.05 28.30
C PHE A 33 -12.36 -4.75 26.89
N LYS A 34 -13.59 -5.15 26.54
CA LYS A 34 -14.16 -4.95 25.19
C LYS A 34 -14.13 -3.48 24.76
N GLY A 35 -14.41 -2.54 25.67
CA GLY A 35 -14.31 -1.10 25.39
C GLY A 35 -12.88 -0.63 25.07
N LEU A 36 -11.88 -1.15 25.78
CA LEU A 36 -10.47 -0.83 25.53
C LEU A 36 -10.00 -1.44 24.19
N LEU A 37 -10.43 -2.67 23.90
CA LEU A 37 -10.12 -3.37 22.65
C LEU A 37 -10.78 -2.68 21.44
N LEU A 38 -12.02 -2.20 21.61
CA LEU A 38 -12.70 -1.37 20.61
C LEU A 38 -11.95 -0.06 20.37
N LEU A 39 -11.42 0.58 21.43
CA LEU A 39 -10.62 1.81 21.31
C LEU A 39 -9.37 1.58 20.45
N PHE A 40 -8.66 0.47 20.66
CA PHE A 40 -7.44 0.11 19.91
C PHE A 40 -7.68 -0.13 18.42
N VAL A 41 -8.88 -0.59 18.04
CA VAL A 41 -9.25 -0.84 16.64
C VAL A 41 -9.85 0.41 15.99
N HIS A 42 -10.74 1.11 16.68
CA HIS A 42 -11.51 2.22 16.10
C HIS A 42 -10.72 3.51 16.03
N VAL A 43 -9.80 3.78 16.96
CA VAL A 43 -9.02 5.04 16.95
C VAL A 43 -8.11 5.13 15.73
N PRO A 44 -7.28 4.14 15.38
CA PRO A 44 -6.47 4.20 14.16
C PRO A 44 -7.31 4.26 12.89
N MET A 45 -8.43 3.55 12.86
CA MET A 45 -9.35 3.56 11.72
C MET A 45 -9.99 4.94 11.53
N LEU A 46 -10.49 5.56 12.61
CA LEU A 46 -11.05 6.90 12.60
C LEU A 46 -10.01 7.94 12.16
N LEU A 47 -8.80 7.88 12.70
CA LEU A 47 -7.71 8.78 12.33
C LEU A 47 -7.32 8.62 10.86
N GLY A 48 -7.24 7.37 10.36
CA GLY A 48 -7.03 7.08 8.94
C GLY A 48 -8.13 7.69 8.07
N SER A 49 -9.41 7.46 8.42
CA SER A 49 -10.56 8.01 7.69
C SER A 49 -10.58 9.54 7.69
N LEU A 50 -10.27 10.19 8.81
CA LEU A 50 -10.15 11.64 8.90
C LEU A 50 -9.04 12.18 7.99
N SER A 51 -7.86 11.54 7.99
CA SER A 51 -6.74 11.92 7.12
C SER A 51 -7.08 11.79 5.63
N PHE A 52 -7.82 10.72 5.28
CA PHE A 52 -8.31 10.50 3.93
C PHE A 52 -9.30 11.58 3.49
N LEU A 53 -10.29 11.91 4.33
CA LEU A 53 -11.26 12.97 4.04
C LEU A 53 -10.61 14.35 3.95
N ALA A 54 -9.64 14.65 4.80
CA ALA A 54 -8.87 15.90 4.74
C ALA A 54 -8.08 16.00 3.42
N THR A 55 -7.48 14.88 2.99
CA THR A 55 -6.77 14.79 1.71
C THR A 55 -7.72 15.05 0.54
N LEU A 56 -8.89 14.42 0.55
CA LEU A 56 -9.93 14.62 -0.47
C LEU A 56 -10.37 16.09 -0.55
N TRP A 57 -10.60 16.71 0.61
CA TRP A 57 -11.02 18.11 0.71
C TRP A 57 -9.94 19.06 0.17
N LEU A 58 -8.68 18.90 0.58
CA LEU A 58 -7.58 19.78 0.18
C LEU A 58 -7.27 19.69 -1.32
N TYR A 59 -7.20 18.49 -1.90
CA TYR A 59 -7.04 18.34 -3.35
C TYR A 59 -8.28 18.80 -4.11
N GLY A 60 -9.48 18.61 -3.53
CA GLY A 60 -10.73 19.09 -4.09
C GLY A 60 -10.77 20.61 -4.22
N LEU A 61 -10.20 21.34 -3.25
CA LEU A 61 -10.10 22.80 -3.28
C LEU A 61 -9.09 23.31 -4.30
N THR A 62 -7.97 22.62 -4.49
CA THR A 62 -6.86 23.11 -5.34
C THR A 62 -6.97 22.68 -6.80
N LEU A 63 -7.41 21.44 -7.05
CA LEU A 63 -7.41 20.80 -8.38
C LEU A 63 -8.81 20.36 -8.83
N GLY A 64 -9.83 20.59 -8.00
CA GLY A 64 -11.21 20.21 -8.25
C GLY A 64 -11.58 18.88 -7.59
N TRP A 65 -12.83 18.79 -7.13
CA TRP A 65 -13.32 17.67 -6.33
C TRP A 65 -13.16 16.30 -7.00
N ARG A 66 -13.35 16.22 -8.34
CA ARG A 66 -13.16 14.96 -9.09
C ARG A 66 -11.72 14.47 -9.04
N PHE A 67 -10.75 15.38 -9.21
CA PHE A 67 -9.34 15.04 -9.12
C PHE A 67 -8.97 14.55 -7.71
N GLY A 68 -9.46 15.24 -6.68
CA GLY A 68 -9.28 14.81 -5.29
C GLY A 68 -9.81 13.40 -5.04
N ILE A 69 -11.01 13.07 -5.54
CA ILE A 69 -11.60 11.72 -5.39
C ILE A 69 -10.71 10.68 -6.06
N ILE A 70 -10.34 10.90 -7.32
CA ILE A 70 -9.51 9.98 -8.08
C ILE A 70 -8.18 9.74 -7.34
N LEU A 71 -7.49 10.80 -6.97
CA LEU A 71 -6.18 10.70 -6.33
C LEU A 71 -6.27 9.97 -4.98
N ALA A 72 -7.28 10.27 -4.18
CA ALA A 72 -7.50 9.60 -2.90
C ALA A 72 -7.76 8.10 -3.09
N LEU A 73 -8.62 7.72 -4.03
CA LEU A 73 -8.93 6.31 -4.31
C LEU A 73 -7.73 5.55 -4.88
N VAL A 74 -6.93 6.18 -5.74
CA VAL A 74 -5.70 5.59 -6.28
C VAL A 74 -4.67 5.36 -5.17
N LEU A 75 -4.42 6.37 -4.33
CA LEU A 75 -3.55 6.23 -3.15
C LEU A 75 -4.05 5.11 -2.24
N LEU A 76 -5.36 5.07 -1.97
CA LEU A 76 -5.94 4.04 -1.14
C LEU A 76 -5.73 2.64 -1.73
N ALA A 77 -5.96 2.44 -3.02
CA ALA A 77 -5.75 1.15 -3.66
C ALA A 77 -4.27 0.71 -3.59
N HIS A 78 -3.34 1.63 -3.80
CA HIS A 78 -1.91 1.41 -3.63
C HIS A 78 -1.57 0.98 -2.20
N GLU A 79 -1.99 1.77 -1.19
CA GLU A 79 -1.72 1.46 0.21
C GLU A 79 -2.38 0.15 0.67
N LEU A 80 -3.59 -0.15 0.19
CA LEU A 80 -4.26 -1.42 0.46
C LEU A 80 -3.47 -2.61 -0.10
N GLY A 81 -2.76 -2.44 -1.22
CA GLY A 81 -1.80 -3.43 -1.72
C GLY A 81 -0.74 -3.76 -0.67
N HIS A 82 -0.10 -2.75 -0.09
CA HIS A 82 0.87 -2.95 1.00
C HIS A 82 0.22 -3.59 2.24
N VAL A 83 -0.96 -3.13 2.65
CA VAL A 83 -1.68 -3.69 3.82
C VAL A 83 -1.97 -5.17 3.63
N VAL A 84 -2.43 -5.58 2.45
CA VAL A 84 -2.68 -6.99 2.11
C VAL A 84 -1.39 -7.79 2.19
N ALA A 85 -0.29 -7.28 1.64
CA ALA A 85 1.01 -7.94 1.69
C ALA A 85 1.55 -8.08 3.12
N PHE A 86 1.54 -7.01 3.92
CA PHE A 86 1.94 -7.10 5.34
C PHE A 86 1.16 -8.20 6.08
N ARG A 87 -0.16 -8.24 5.87
CA ARG A 87 -1.02 -9.26 6.49
C ARG A 87 -0.74 -10.67 5.98
N SER A 88 -0.45 -10.86 4.69
CA SER A 88 -0.13 -12.18 4.15
C SER A 88 1.18 -12.73 4.70
N TYR A 89 2.13 -11.86 5.06
CA TYR A 89 3.36 -12.22 5.76
C TYR A 89 3.22 -12.30 7.29
N GLY A 90 2.01 -12.13 7.83
CA GLY A 90 1.76 -12.16 9.28
C GLY A 90 2.37 -10.98 10.04
N LEU A 91 2.74 -9.90 9.35
CA LEU A 91 3.34 -8.71 9.92
C LEU A 91 2.28 -7.73 10.44
N ALA A 92 2.56 -7.12 11.58
CA ALA A 92 1.69 -6.08 12.13
C ALA A 92 1.68 -4.86 11.21
N VAL A 93 0.49 -4.37 10.88
CA VAL A 93 0.28 -3.22 10.00
C VAL A 93 -0.75 -2.28 10.59
N ARG A 94 -0.49 -0.97 10.50
CA ARG A 94 -1.42 0.08 10.95
C ARG A 94 -2.27 0.56 9.78
N ALA A 95 -3.31 1.32 10.10
CA ALA A 95 -4.13 1.97 9.08
C ALA A 95 -3.27 2.92 8.22
N PRO A 96 -3.50 2.97 6.89
CA PRO A 96 -2.85 3.95 6.03
C PRO A 96 -3.13 5.37 6.49
N VAL A 97 -2.13 6.24 6.38
CA VAL A 97 -2.22 7.67 6.70
C VAL A 97 -2.07 8.44 5.40
N PHE A 98 -3.04 9.30 5.10
CA PHE A 98 -3.02 10.14 3.92
C PHE A 98 -2.52 11.53 4.30
N LEU A 99 -1.42 11.93 3.68
CA LEU A 99 -0.78 13.23 3.86
C LEU A 99 -1.14 14.13 2.67
N PRO A 100 -1.87 15.22 2.91
CA PRO A 100 -2.22 16.15 1.84
C PRO A 100 -0.98 16.65 1.11
N PHE A 101 -1.06 16.70 -0.22
CA PHE A 101 0.01 17.17 -1.12
C PHE A 101 1.28 16.31 -1.16
N ILE A 102 1.47 15.39 -0.22
CA ILE A 102 2.66 14.54 -0.12
C ILE A 102 2.37 13.14 -0.65
N GLY A 103 1.26 12.52 -0.27
CA GLY A 103 0.92 11.15 -0.66
C GLY A 103 0.26 10.37 0.47
N ALA A 104 0.47 9.07 0.51
CA ALA A 104 0.04 8.22 1.61
C ALA A 104 1.21 7.34 2.07
N LEU A 105 1.08 6.77 3.26
CA LEU A 105 2.00 5.77 3.75
C LEU A 105 1.29 4.78 4.66
N THR A 106 1.74 3.52 4.61
CA THR A 106 1.26 2.44 5.47
C THR A 106 2.34 2.06 6.48
N PRO A 107 2.22 2.46 7.76
CA PRO A 107 3.19 2.07 8.78
C PRO A 107 3.06 0.57 9.10
N GLY A 108 4.15 -0.17 8.92
CA GLY A 108 4.20 -1.62 9.18
C GLY A 108 5.40 -2.04 10.02
N ALA A 109 5.35 -3.27 10.53
CA ALA A 109 6.49 -3.91 11.17
C ALA A 109 7.62 -4.14 10.15
N ARG A 110 8.87 -4.16 10.65
CA ARG A 110 10.04 -4.43 9.80
C ARG A 110 9.97 -5.87 9.26
N PRO A 111 10.09 -6.07 7.94
CA PRO A 111 10.14 -7.41 7.35
C PRO A 111 11.31 -8.24 7.89
N ALA A 112 11.13 -9.56 7.94
CA ALA A 112 12.14 -10.49 8.48
C ALA A 112 13.37 -10.57 7.58
N ASN A 113 13.17 -10.51 6.25
CA ASN A 113 14.23 -10.50 5.26
C ASN A 113 13.93 -9.47 4.16
N ALA A 114 14.92 -9.20 3.32
CA ALA A 114 14.80 -8.21 2.24
C ALA A 114 13.95 -8.69 1.05
N GLU A 115 13.73 -10.01 0.88
CA GLU A 115 12.82 -10.55 -0.13
C GLU A 115 11.36 -10.23 0.21
N ASP A 116 10.92 -10.50 1.44
CA ASP A 116 9.59 -10.14 1.94
C ASP A 116 9.37 -8.63 1.82
N GLY A 117 10.38 -7.83 2.18
CA GLY A 117 10.34 -6.38 2.02
C GLY A 117 10.16 -5.94 0.57
N ALA A 118 10.77 -6.63 -0.39
CA ALA A 118 10.60 -6.33 -1.81
C ALA A 118 9.21 -6.69 -2.31
N TYR A 119 8.65 -7.84 -1.91
CA TYR A 119 7.28 -8.20 -2.31
C TYR A 119 6.23 -7.28 -1.67
N ILE A 120 6.43 -6.88 -0.41
CA ILE A 120 5.57 -5.89 0.25
C ILE A 120 5.63 -4.56 -0.51
N ALA A 121 6.82 -4.08 -0.87
CA ALA A 121 6.98 -2.86 -1.66
C ALA A 121 6.37 -2.99 -3.06
N LEU A 122 6.43 -4.17 -3.69
CA LEU A 122 5.83 -4.40 -5.02
C LEU A 122 4.29 -4.46 -4.99
N ALA A 123 3.70 -4.83 -3.85
CA ALA A 123 2.26 -5.03 -3.74
C ALA A 123 1.44 -3.75 -3.98
N GLY A 124 1.94 -2.59 -3.55
CA GLY A 124 1.29 -1.30 -3.80
C GLY A 124 1.22 -0.96 -5.29
N PRO A 125 2.37 -0.90 -6.01
CA PRO A 125 2.41 -0.73 -7.46
C PRO A 125 1.56 -1.74 -8.24
N LEU A 126 1.53 -3.01 -7.84
CA LEU A 126 0.69 -4.03 -8.48
C LEU A 126 -0.81 -3.74 -8.30
N ALA A 127 -1.24 -3.40 -7.09
CA ALA A 127 -2.63 -3.04 -6.82
C ALA A 127 -3.06 -1.80 -7.62
N GLY A 128 -2.19 -0.79 -7.67
CA GLY A 128 -2.42 0.41 -8.45
C GLY A 128 -2.38 0.21 -9.96
N MET A 129 -1.54 -0.71 -10.46
CA MET A 129 -1.56 -1.15 -11.87
C MET A 129 -2.88 -1.87 -12.20
N GLY A 130 -3.37 -2.74 -11.32
CA GLY A 130 -4.66 -3.40 -11.47
C GLY A 130 -5.82 -2.40 -11.53
N LEU A 131 -5.82 -1.39 -10.65
CA LEU A 131 -6.79 -0.30 -10.68
C LEU A 131 -6.68 0.52 -11.98
N ALA A 132 -5.46 0.86 -12.40
CA ALA A 132 -5.22 1.59 -13.64
C ALA A 132 -5.78 0.83 -14.86
N ALA A 133 -5.55 -0.48 -14.92
CA ALA A 133 -6.07 -1.34 -15.98
C ALA A 133 -7.60 -1.39 -15.97
N ALA A 134 -8.22 -1.54 -14.80
CA ALA A 134 -9.68 -1.53 -14.66
C ALA A 134 -10.30 -0.20 -15.12
N CYS A 135 -9.72 0.93 -14.68
CA CYS A 135 -10.14 2.27 -15.12
C CYS A 135 -9.93 2.46 -16.62
N LEU A 136 -8.82 1.97 -17.19
CA LEU A 136 -8.57 2.06 -18.63
C LEU A 136 -9.64 1.29 -19.41
N THR A 137 -9.95 0.05 -19.00
CA THR A 137 -10.99 -0.75 -19.63
C THR A 137 -12.35 -0.05 -19.57
N MET A 138 -12.70 0.53 -18.42
CA MET A 138 -13.94 1.30 -18.26
C MET A 138 -13.95 2.56 -19.14
N GLY A 139 -12.84 3.31 -19.22
CA GLY A 139 -12.71 4.49 -20.05
C GLY A 139 -12.83 4.18 -21.54
N LEU A 140 -12.23 3.08 -21.99
CA LEU A 140 -12.35 2.61 -23.37
C LEU A 140 -13.76 2.13 -23.71
N ALA A 141 -14.46 1.50 -22.76
CA ALA A 141 -15.82 0.97 -22.99
C ALA A 141 -16.91 2.07 -22.93
N THR A 142 -16.75 3.06 -22.05
CA THR A 142 -17.77 4.09 -21.79
C THR A 142 -17.50 5.39 -22.52
N HIS A 143 -16.27 5.60 -23.01
CA HIS A 143 -15.78 6.88 -23.52
C HIS A 143 -15.88 8.04 -22.51
N ASP A 144 -16.02 7.76 -21.22
CA ASP A 144 -16.06 8.78 -20.18
C ASP A 144 -14.63 9.23 -19.83
N PRO A 145 -14.31 10.54 -19.98
CA PRO A 145 -13.01 11.10 -19.62
C PRO A 145 -12.62 10.86 -18.15
N PHE A 146 -13.59 10.67 -17.24
CA PHE A 146 -13.33 10.39 -15.83
C PHE A 146 -12.49 9.13 -15.63
N TRP A 147 -12.86 8.03 -16.29
CA TRP A 147 -12.16 6.75 -16.17
C TRP A 147 -10.79 6.79 -16.83
N MET A 148 -10.67 7.47 -17.96
CA MET A 148 -9.38 7.72 -18.62
C MET A 148 -8.43 8.52 -17.72
N LEU A 149 -8.93 9.58 -17.09
CA LEU A 149 -8.16 10.37 -16.13
C LEU A 149 -7.78 9.54 -14.90
N ALA A 150 -8.68 8.71 -14.38
CA ALA A 150 -8.39 7.82 -13.25
C ALA A 150 -7.33 6.77 -13.59
N ALA A 151 -7.39 6.20 -14.80
CA ALA A 151 -6.38 5.27 -15.30
C ALA A 151 -5.00 5.94 -15.40
N ASN A 152 -4.95 7.16 -15.95
CA ASN A 152 -3.73 7.93 -16.10
C ASN A 152 -3.12 8.29 -14.73
N ILE A 153 -3.92 8.85 -13.81
CA ILE A 153 -3.43 9.20 -12.48
C ILE A 153 -2.93 7.95 -11.74
N SER A 154 -3.65 6.83 -11.85
CA SER A 154 -3.22 5.57 -11.26
C SER A 154 -1.92 5.07 -11.86
N ALA A 155 -1.78 5.05 -13.19
CA ALA A 155 -0.56 4.59 -13.83
C ALA A 155 0.64 5.50 -13.49
N LEU A 156 0.48 6.82 -13.59
CA LEU A 156 1.51 7.79 -13.25
C LEU A 156 1.96 7.69 -11.78
N LEU A 157 1.03 7.59 -10.84
CA LEU A 157 1.35 7.48 -9.42
C LEU A 157 2.12 6.21 -9.11
N ASN A 158 1.76 5.09 -9.73
CA ASN A 158 2.45 3.82 -9.50
C ASN A 158 3.78 3.75 -10.26
N LEU A 159 3.91 4.38 -11.43
CA LEU A 159 5.21 4.58 -12.09
C LEU A 159 6.14 5.42 -11.22
N PHE A 160 5.60 6.48 -10.63
CA PHE A 160 6.30 7.34 -9.69
C PHE A 160 6.84 6.51 -8.51
N ASN A 161 6.00 5.73 -7.84
CA ASN A 161 6.43 4.88 -6.73
C ASN A 161 7.39 3.76 -7.15
N MET A 162 7.38 3.35 -8.42
CA MET A 162 8.35 2.41 -8.98
C MET A 162 9.71 3.04 -9.30
N ALA A 163 9.92 4.35 -9.12
CA ALA A 163 11.24 4.95 -9.31
C ALA A 163 12.27 4.30 -8.36
N PRO A 164 13.50 4.01 -8.83
CA PRO A 164 14.51 3.27 -8.07
C PRO A 164 15.24 4.15 -7.04
N VAL A 165 14.49 4.87 -6.19
CA VAL A 165 14.98 5.85 -5.22
C VAL A 165 14.24 5.67 -3.89
N LEU A 166 14.95 5.75 -2.76
CA LEU A 166 14.30 5.83 -1.45
C LEU A 166 13.69 7.21 -1.21
N PRO A 167 12.51 7.35 -0.60
CA PRO A 167 11.75 6.33 0.14
C PRO A 167 10.74 5.53 -0.69
N LEU A 168 10.75 5.65 -2.01
CA LEU A 168 9.76 5.03 -2.90
C LEU A 168 9.93 3.51 -2.96
N ASP A 169 8.85 2.81 -3.33
CA ASP A 169 8.79 1.36 -3.39
C ASP A 169 9.85 0.77 -4.31
N GLY A 170 10.02 1.37 -5.49
CA GLY A 170 10.99 0.95 -6.49
C GLY A 170 12.40 0.92 -5.96
N GLY A 171 12.77 1.90 -5.13
CA GLY A 171 14.05 1.88 -4.42
C GLY A 171 14.20 0.65 -3.54
N SER A 172 13.16 0.31 -2.77
CA SER A 172 13.15 -0.85 -1.88
C SER A 172 13.18 -2.19 -2.61
N ILE A 173 12.44 -2.30 -3.72
CA ILE A 173 12.44 -3.48 -4.59
C ILE A 173 13.82 -3.69 -5.23
N ILE A 174 14.38 -2.63 -5.81
CA ILE A 174 15.64 -2.68 -6.55
C ILE A 174 16.84 -3.01 -5.66
N ARG A 175 16.85 -2.52 -4.40
CA ARG A 175 17.88 -2.91 -3.44
C ARG A 175 17.88 -4.41 -3.15
N ALA A 176 16.71 -5.07 -3.14
CA ALA A 176 16.64 -6.51 -2.93
C ALA A 176 17.18 -7.31 -4.14
N VAL A 177 17.12 -6.75 -5.35
CA VAL A 177 17.72 -7.37 -6.55
C VAL A 177 19.24 -7.29 -6.48
N TRP A 178 19.79 -6.07 -6.41
CA TRP A 178 21.22 -5.83 -6.29
C TRP A 178 21.46 -4.35 -5.92
N PRO A 179 21.90 -4.00 -4.68
CA PRO A 179 21.96 -2.61 -4.24
C PRO A 179 22.72 -1.63 -5.17
N PRO A 180 23.87 -2.00 -5.77
CA PRO A 180 24.58 -1.15 -6.74
C PRO A 180 23.79 -0.86 -8.03
N ILE A 181 22.79 -1.67 -8.38
CA ILE A 181 22.02 -1.51 -9.61
C ILE A 181 21.26 -0.18 -9.66
N VAL A 182 21.01 0.47 -8.52
CA VAL A 182 20.37 1.80 -8.45
C VAL A 182 21.11 2.82 -9.32
N VAL A 183 22.44 2.75 -9.37
CA VAL A 183 23.28 3.65 -10.18
C VAL A 183 22.97 3.53 -11.68
N ILE A 184 22.53 2.36 -12.12
CA ILE A 184 22.16 2.07 -13.51
C ILE A 184 20.65 2.27 -13.73
N ALA A 185 19.84 1.75 -12.81
CA ALA A 185 18.38 1.77 -12.89
C ALA A 185 17.82 3.19 -12.86
N LEU A 186 18.39 4.10 -12.06
CA LEU A 186 17.89 5.47 -11.96
C LEU A 186 18.07 6.27 -13.26
N PRO A 187 19.26 6.33 -13.89
CA PRO A 187 19.40 6.96 -15.20
C PRO A 187 18.48 6.35 -16.27
N ILE A 188 18.36 5.02 -16.32
CA ILE A 188 17.45 4.35 -17.27
C ILE A 188 16.00 4.79 -17.02
N PHE A 189 15.56 4.79 -15.77
CA PHE A 189 14.22 5.23 -15.40
C PHE A 189 13.97 6.68 -15.81
N ILE A 190 14.93 7.58 -15.60
CA ILE A 190 14.84 8.99 -16.02
C ILE A 190 14.73 9.09 -17.55
N ILE A 191 15.57 8.37 -18.31
CA ILE A 191 15.51 8.35 -19.77
C ILE A 191 14.14 7.87 -20.24
N VAL A 192 13.64 6.74 -19.71
CA VAL A 192 12.32 6.21 -20.03
C VAL A 192 11.22 7.22 -19.69
N ALA A 193 11.31 7.89 -18.54
CA ALA A 193 10.33 8.86 -18.11
C ALA A 193 10.33 10.13 -19.00
N ILE A 194 11.50 10.58 -19.49
CA ILE A 194 11.61 11.64 -20.51
C ILE A 194 10.94 11.20 -21.82
N LEU A 195 11.30 10.01 -22.31
CA LEU A 195 10.78 9.48 -23.57
C LEU A 195 9.27 9.26 -23.54
N ALA A 196 8.74 8.85 -22.38
CA ALA A 196 7.31 8.67 -22.13
C ALA A 196 6.59 9.98 -21.74
N GLN A 197 7.28 11.13 -21.74
CA GLN A 197 6.73 12.45 -21.39
C GLN A 197 6.05 12.48 -20.01
N LEU A 198 6.54 11.66 -19.07
CA LEU A 198 6.01 11.64 -17.71
C LEU A 198 6.28 13.01 -17.04
N PRO A 199 5.43 13.45 -16.11
CA PRO A 199 5.71 14.64 -15.32
C PRO A 199 6.92 14.38 -14.41
N LEU A 200 8.12 14.80 -14.86
CA LEU A 200 9.40 14.53 -14.20
C LEU A 200 9.65 15.40 -12.97
N LEU A 201 8.95 16.53 -12.83
CA LEU A 201 9.20 17.51 -11.77
C LEU A 201 9.04 16.90 -10.35
N PRO A 202 7.96 16.16 -10.02
CA PRO A 202 7.85 15.50 -8.72
C PRO A 202 8.96 14.46 -8.48
N ILE A 203 9.38 13.76 -9.55
CA ILE A 203 10.45 12.74 -9.48
C ILE A 203 11.78 13.42 -9.17
N ALA A 204 12.06 14.54 -9.82
CA ALA A 204 13.25 15.33 -9.59
C ALA A 204 13.29 15.92 -8.17
N LEU A 205 12.16 16.44 -7.65
CA LEU A 205 12.08 16.99 -6.30
C LEU A 205 12.28 15.92 -5.21
N ILE A 206 11.67 14.74 -5.40
CA ILE A 206 11.84 13.64 -4.46
C ILE A 206 13.25 13.06 -4.58
N ALA A 207 13.81 12.89 -5.79
CA ALA A 207 15.21 12.50 -5.95
C ALA A 207 16.18 13.48 -5.29
N LEU A 208 15.93 14.80 -5.38
CA LEU A 208 16.73 15.82 -4.70
C LEU A 208 16.64 15.70 -3.17
N PHE A 209 15.44 15.52 -2.63
CA PHE A 209 15.24 15.25 -1.20
C PHE A 209 15.91 13.94 -0.75
N SER A 210 15.87 12.92 -1.62
CA SER A 210 16.44 11.60 -1.39
C SER A 210 17.97 11.63 -1.38
N VAL A 211 18.60 12.45 -2.23
CA VAL A 211 20.04 12.71 -2.20
C VAL A 211 20.45 13.40 -0.90
N PHE A 212 19.65 14.35 -0.42
CA PHE A 212 19.88 15.00 0.88
C PHE A 212 19.74 14.01 2.05
N TRP A 213 18.77 13.10 2.00
CA TRP A 213 18.55 12.04 2.98
C TRP A 213 19.64 10.95 2.92
N LEU A 214 20.09 10.58 1.72
CA LEU A 214 21.18 9.66 1.44
C LEU A 214 22.50 10.22 1.94
N PHE A 215 22.82 11.51 1.77
CA PHE A 215 24.04 12.11 2.33
C PHE A 215 24.13 11.95 3.86
N GLY A 216 23.00 11.98 4.57
CA GLY A 216 22.93 11.74 6.01
C GLY A 216 22.96 10.26 6.44
N SER A 217 22.70 9.33 5.52
CA SER A 217 22.50 7.89 5.81
C SER A 217 23.31 6.95 4.90
N TRP A 218 24.23 7.49 4.10
CA TRP A 218 24.99 6.77 3.06
C TRP A 218 25.77 5.58 3.63
N ARG A 219 26.29 5.70 4.86
CA ARG A 219 26.98 4.61 5.56
C ARG A 219 26.06 3.46 5.96
N SER A 220 24.79 3.71 6.30
CA SER A 220 23.84 2.66 6.72
C SER A 220 23.11 2.03 5.53
N ALA A 221 22.86 2.79 4.46
CA ALA A 221 22.24 2.28 3.22
C ALA A 221 23.15 1.34 2.42
N LEU A 222 24.48 1.56 2.44
CA LEU A 222 25.47 0.64 1.88
C LEU A 222 25.80 -0.54 2.81
N ALA A 223 25.64 -0.36 4.13
CA ALA A 223 26.00 -1.37 5.14
C ALA A 223 24.89 -2.39 5.41
N SER A 224 23.64 -2.15 5.00
CA SER A 224 22.64 -3.23 4.92
C SER A 224 22.98 -4.07 3.69
N THR A 225 24.02 -4.88 3.79
CA THR A 225 24.23 -5.96 2.86
C THR A 225 22.93 -6.75 2.79
N VAL A 226 22.36 -6.80 1.60
CA VAL A 226 21.27 -7.73 1.27
C VAL A 226 21.90 -9.12 1.13
N ASP A 227 22.47 -9.58 2.25
CA ASP A 227 23.05 -10.91 2.37
C ASP A 227 21.91 -11.89 2.63
N GLY A 228 21.93 -13.01 1.91
CA GLY A 228 20.98 -14.11 2.15
C GLY A 228 19.76 -14.18 1.23
N ILE A 229 19.59 -13.29 0.24
CA ILE A 229 18.59 -13.54 -0.83
C ILE A 229 19.18 -14.47 -1.88
N GLU A 230 18.54 -15.62 -2.10
CA GLU A 230 18.90 -16.59 -3.13
C GLU A 230 18.79 -15.99 -4.54
N THR A 231 19.69 -16.39 -5.45
CA THR A 231 19.70 -15.90 -6.84
C THR A 231 18.35 -16.05 -7.56
N PRO A 232 17.60 -17.17 -7.43
CA PRO A 232 16.28 -17.29 -8.05
C PRO A 232 15.26 -16.28 -7.51
N ALA A 233 15.32 -15.93 -6.21
CA ALA A 233 14.47 -14.90 -5.62
C ALA A 233 14.76 -13.52 -6.22
N ARG A 234 16.04 -13.15 -6.37
CA ARG A 234 16.44 -11.88 -7.01
C ARG A 234 15.91 -11.77 -8.44
N ILE A 235 15.97 -12.85 -9.21
CA ILE A 235 15.44 -12.90 -10.58
C ILE A 235 13.92 -12.72 -10.58
N ARG A 236 13.19 -13.43 -9.71
CA ARG A 236 11.72 -13.29 -9.61
C ARG A 236 11.31 -11.86 -9.25
N ILE A 237 11.96 -11.25 -8.26
CA ILE A 237 11.72 -9.86 -7.86
C ILE A 237 12.00 -8.91 -9.03
N GLY A 238 13.15 -9.07 -9.70
CA GLY A 238 13.53 -8.24 -10.85
C GLY A 238 12.55 -8.35 -12.01
N LEU A 239 12.11 -9.57 -12.34
CA LEU A 239 11.09 -9.80 -13.36
C LEU A 239 9.74 -9.19 -13.00
N ALA A 240 9.33 -9.31 -11.73
CA ALA A 240 8.07 -8.75 -11.27
C ALA A 240 8.11 -7.21 -11.27
N TYR A 241 9.25 -6.61 -10.90
CA TYR A 241 9.48 -5.17 -11.01
C TYR A 241 9.40 -4.70 -12.48
N ALA A 242 10.14 -5.36 -13.38
CA ALA A 242 10.14 -5.02 -14.80
C ALA A 242 8.77 -5.20 -15.44
N GLY A 243 8.07 -6.30 -15.13
CA GLY A 243 6.71 -6.56 -15.61
C GLY A 243 5.71 -5.50 -15.14
N THR A 244 5.82 -5.06 -13.90
CA THR A 244 4.96 -3.98 -13.36
C THR A 244 5.24 -2.65 -14.05
N LEU A 245 6.52 -2.29 -14.26
CA LEU A 245 6.89 -1.10 -15.03
C LEU A 245 6.34 -1.15 -16.46
N LEU A 246 6.54 -2.27 -17.16
CA LEU A 246 6.07 -2.43 -18.53
C LEU A 246 4.54 -2.37 -18.62
N GLY A 247 3.82 -2.98 -17.67
CA GLY A 247 2.37 -2.92 -17.61
C GLY A 247 1.85 -1.49 -17.40
N LEU A 248 2.47 -0.73 -16.49
CA LEU A 248 2.12 0.67 -16.25
C LEU A 248 2.45 1.58 -17.44
N LEU A 249 3.63 1.41 -18.06
CA LEU A 249 4.01 2.15 -19.27
C LEU A 249 3.11 1.81 -20.45
N PHE A 250 2.67 0.55 -20.56
CA PHE A 250 1.71 0.14 -21.57
C PHE A 250 0.37 0.87 -21.36
N ILE A 251 -0.14 0.94 -20.13
CA ILE A 251 -1.36 1.67 -19.80
C ILE A 251 -1.23 3.15 -20.18
N GLU A 252 -0.13 3.81 -19.80
CA GLU A 252 0.14 5.21 -20.20
C GLU A 252 0.16 5.37 -21.72
N ALA A 253 0.88 4.50 -22.44
CA ALA A 253 0.92 4.54 -23.89
C ALA A 253 -0.48 4.40 -24.51
N ARG A 254 -1.31 3.50 -23.98
CA ARG A 254 -2.70 3.32 -24.47
C ARG A 254 -3.58 4.55 -24.26
N ILE A 255 -3.31 5.34 -23.23
CA ILE A 255 -4.04 6.58 -22.94
C ILE A 255 -3.65 7.70 -23.93
N HIS A 256 -2.36 7.83 -24.25
CA HIS A 256 -1.85 8.95 -25.07
C HIS A 256 -1.75 8.66 -26.58
N LEU A 257 -1.67 7.39 -26.99
CA LEU A 257 -1.61 6.99 -28.41
C LEU A 257 -2.74 7.59 -29.29
N PRO A 258 -4.02 7.60 -28.86
CA PRO A 258 -5.10 8.20 -29.66
C PRO A 258 -4.92 9.70 -29.89
N ALA A 259 -4.37 10.43 -28.91
CA ALA A 259 -4.14 11.87 -28.99
C ALA A 259 -3.03 12.22 -29.99
N LEU A 260 -1.98 11.40 -30.08
CA LEU A 260 -0.90 11.58 -31.06
C LEU A 260 -1.38 11.30 -32.49
N ALA A 261 -2.28 10.32 -32.69
CA ALA A 261 -2.82 9.99 -34.00
C ALA A 261 -3.79 11.07 -34.55
N SER A 262 -4.38 11.90 -33.69
CA SER A 262 -5.21 13.04 -34.12
C SER A 262 -4.42 14.30 -34.51
N LEU A 263 -3.15 14.42 -34.11
CA LEU A 263 -2.30 15.57 -34.47
C LEU A 263 -1.68 15.45 -35.88
N HIS A 264 -1.75 14.25 -36.48
CA HIS A 264 -1.25 13.96 -37.83
C HIS A 264 -2.35 13.84 -38.89
N ARG A 265 -3.59 14.22 -38.56
CA ARG A 265 -4.72 14.37 -39.50
C ARG A 265 -5.12 15.83 -39.59
#